data_AF-A0AAW8CA87-F1
#
_entry.id   AF-A0AAW8CA87-F1
#
_cell.length_a   1.000
_cell.length_b   1.000
_cell.length_c   1.000
_cell.angle_alpha   90.00
_cell.angle_beta   90.00
_cell.angle_gamma   90.00
#
_symmetry.space_group_name_H-M   'P 1'
#
loop_
_entity.id
_entity.type
_entity.pdbx_description
1 polymer ?
#
loop_
_entity_poly.entity_id
_entity_poly.type
_entity_poly.pdbx_seq_one_letter_code
_entity_poly.pdbx_strand_id
1 'polypeptide(L)'
;MKKHIKQSFALVSLLTLTACDFHTSVITPLSSQYVDISKSLLPEKIFKGSDSQNKKQNSAKLTFEEEQEAIRQLLLNSKPNENIKSNPILQDLYIKGLVKQIDNKIHFNIPFNLHGLDCGAPDCYSSDLTFEIIATTPIQFPKKIDFTLLEHGCGIENAILKKGVFELVEASPKYVNYYSKQQNSHLVIQERAVYYFPDTKPNEIKVKSIKKIFKEGDEDKIPYQSTIMNAVYSEFEFLLN
;
A
#
# COMPACT_ATOMS: atom_id res chain seq x y z
N MET A 1 -46.55 -20.90 -43.86
CA MET A 1 -46.69 -19.75 -42.92
C MET A 1 -47.02 -20.28 -41.53
N LYS A 2 -46.01 -20.50 -40.67
CA LYS A 2 -46.20 -20.96 -39.28
C LYS A 2 -46.18 -19.73 -38.36
N LYS A 3 -47.33 -19.37 -37.79
CA LYS A 3 -47.45 -18.35 -36.73
C LYS A 3 -46.98 -18.99 -35.42
N HIS A 4 -45.85 -18.52 -34.90
CA HIS A 4 -45.46 -18.81 -33.52
C HIS A 4 -46.06 -17.74 -32.60
N ILE A 5 -46.87 -18.22 -31.66
CA ILE A 5 -47.39 -17.49 -30.50
C ILE A 5 -46.19 -17.18 -29.60
N LYS A 6 -45.89 -15.89 -29.40
CA LYS A 6 -44.96 -15.44 -28.36
C LYS A 6 -45.67 -15.53 -27.02
N GLN A 7 -45.26 -16.46 -26.15
CA GLN A 7 -45.57 -16.38 -24.73
C GLN A 7 -44.62 -15.35 -24.10
N SER A 8 -45.18 -14.25 -23.61
CA SER A 8 -44.51 -13.33 -22.71
C SER A 8 -44.40 -13.98 -21.33
N PHE A 9 -43.18 -14.26 -20.89
CA PHE A 9 -42.88 -14.44 -19.47
C PHE A 9 -42.33 -13.12 -18.94
N ALA A 10 -43.17 -12.42 -18.18
CA ALA A 10 -42.73 -11.37 -17.29
C ALA A 10 -42.07 -12.04 -16.07
N LEU A 11 -40.76 -11.89 -15.92
CA LEU A 11 -40.06 -12.19 -14.67
C LEU A 11 -39.80 -10.85 -13.97
N VAL A 12 -40.64 -10.60 -12.98
CA VAL A 12 -40.43 -9.58 -11.95
C VAL A 12 -39.24 -10.05 -11.11
N SER A 13 -38.08 -9.39 -11.23
CA SER A 13 -37.01 -9.56 -10.24
C SER A 13 -37.07 -8.39 -9.27
N LEU A 14 -37.51 -8.73 -8.06
CA LEU A 14 -37.59 -7.84 -6.90
C LEU A 14 -36.17 -7.62 -6.35
N LEU A 15 -35.88 -6.38 -5.94
CA LEU A 15 -34.64 -5.99 -5.25
C LEU A 15 -34.40 -6.85 -4.00
N THR A 16 -33.13 -7.20 -3.76
CA THR A 16 -32.59 -7.24 -2.40
C THR A 16 -31.25 -6.50 -2.38
N LEU A 17 -31.25 -5.32 -1.75
CA LEU A 17 -30.06 -4.66 -1.23
C LEU A 17 -29.65 -5.43 0.02
N THR A 18 -28.56 -6.18 -0.02
CA THR A 18 -27.95 -6.73 1.20
C THR A 18 -27.04 -5.67 1.80
N ALA A 19 -27.58 -4.91 2.74
CA ALA A 19 -26.79 -4.25 3.76
C ALA A 19 -26.06 -5.32 4.58
N CYS A 20 -24.76 -5.16 4.83
CA CYS A 20 -24.05 -6.03 5.75
C CYS A 20 -24.57 -5.78 7.18
N ASP A 21 -25.41 -6.70 7.66
CA ASP A 21 -25.80 -6.79 9.05
C ASP A 21 -24.59 -7.26 9.89
N PHE A 22 -24.25 -6.47 10.91
CA PHE A 22 -23.31 -6.86 11.95
C PHE A 22 -23.92 -8.00 12.78
N HIS A 23 -23.55 -9.24 12.45
CA HIS A 23 -23.69 -10.36 13.39
C HIS A 23 -22.39 -10.50 14.19
N THR A 24 -22.44 -9.98 15.43
CA THR A 24 -21.50 -10.31 16.49
C THR A 24 -21.53 -11.82 16.75
N SER A 25 -20.55 -12.54 16.23
CA SER A 25 -20.21 -13.87 16.75
C SER A 25 -19.22 -13.68 17.89
N VAL A 26 -19.70 -14.03 19.09
CA VAL A 26 -18.93 -14.05 20.33
C VAL A 26 -17.83 -15.11 20.19
N ILE A 27 -16.59 -14.67 20.00
CA ILE A 27 -15.42 -15.50 20.30
C ILE A 27 -15.04 -15.19 21.74
N THR A 28 -15.22 -16.16 22.63
CA THR A 28 -14.73 -16.12 24.00
C THR A 28 -13.19 -16.21 23.97
N PRO A 29 -12.45 -15.21 24.49
CA PRO A 29 -11.02 -15.37 24.67
C PRO A 29 -10.73 -16.26 25.88
N LEU A 30 -9.90 -17.29 25.68
CA LEU A 30 -9.26 -18.00 26.78
C LEU A 30 -8.52 -16.99 27.67
N SER A 31 -8.76 -17.11 28.97
CA SER A 31 -8.06 -16.45 30.06
C SER A 31 -6.55 -16.34 29.80
N SER A 32 -6.06 -15.12 29.66
CA SER A 32 -4.66 -14.76 29.85
C SER A 32 -4.63 -13.40 30.54
N GLN A 33 -3.91 -13.35 31.65
CA GLN A 33 -3.88 -12.27 32.61
C GLN A 33 -3.43 -10.95 31.95
N TYR A 34 -4.25 -9.91 32.12
CA TYR A 34 -3.90 -8.53 31.77
C TYR A 34 -2.70 -8.09 32.61
N VAL A 35 -1.55 -7.89 31.97
CA VAL A 35 -0.45 -7.11 32.53
C VAL A 35 -0.57 -5.70 31.97
N ASP A 36 -0.90 -4.76 32.85
CA ASP A 36 -0.98 -3.34 32.57
C ASP A 36 0.44 -2.79 32.36
N ILE A 37 0.86 -2.66 31.10
CA ILE A 37 2.12 -1.99 30.73
C ILE A 37 1.76 -0.60 30.21
N SER A 38 1.36 0.28 31.13
CA SER A 38 1.20 1.71 30.86
C SER A 38 1.94 2.55 31.91
N LYS A 39 3.25 2.29 32.06
CA LYS A 39 4.24 3.22 32.66
C LYS A 39 5.62 2.58 32.64
N SER A 40 6.39 2.86 31.58
CA SER A 40 7.87 2.84 31.55
C SER A 40 8.28 2.70 30.07
N LEU A 41 9.31 3.43 29.66
CA LEU A 41 10.00 3.38 28.35
C LEU A 41 9.61 4.42 27.28
N LEU A 42 9.17 5.62 27.69
CA LEU A 42 9.57 6.83 26.96
C LEU A 42 10.85 7.36 27.62
N PRO A 43 11.99 7.48 26.93
CA PRO A 43 13.16 8.12 27.52
C PRO A 43 12.89 9.61 27.71
N GLU A 44 12.76 10.04 28.98
CA GLU A 44 12.88 11.43 29.43
C GLU A 44 14.28 11.95 29.09
N LYS A 45 14.55 12.31 27.83
CA LYS A 45 15.80 13.00 27.52
C LYS A 45 15.76 13.89 26.30
N ILE A 46 14.67 14.62 26.09
CA ILE A 46 14.70 15.86 25.31
C ILE A 46 13.76 16.85 25.98
N PHE A 47 14.21 17.54 27.01
CA PHE A 47 13.81 18.90 27.43
C PHE A 47 14.45 19.20 28.80
N LYS A 48 15.75 19.54 28.79
CA LYS A 48 16.33 20.33 29.89
C LYS A 48 16.57 21.73 29.36
N GLY A 49 15.54 22.57 29.53
CA GLY A 49 15.64 24.02 29.57
C GLY A 49 14.88 24.46 30.81
N SER A 50 15.59 25.11 31.73
CA SER A 50 15.09 25.70 32.96
C SER A 50 13.94 26.67 32.71
N ASP A 51 12.78 26.46 33.33
CA ASP A 51 12.32 27.31 34.43
C ASP A 51 10.91 26.92 34.88
N SER A 52 10.72 27.08 36.19
CA SER A 52 9.56 26.68 36.96
C SER A 52 8.33 27.52 36.63
N GLN A 53 7.29 26.94 36.01
CA GLN A 53 5.89 27.35 36.20
C GLN A 53 4.94 26.17 35.98
N ASN A 54 4.13 25.90 37.02
CA ASN A 54 2.94 25.06 36.99
C ASN A 54 2.04 25.39 35.78
N LYS A 55 2.03 24.53 34.77
CA LYS A 55 0.95 24.45 33.80
C LYS A 55 0.35 23.06 33.89
N LYS A 56 -0.87 23.01 34.40
CA LYS A 56 -1.77 21.85 34.38
C LYS A 56 -1.82 21.37 32.93
N GLN A 57 -1.04 20.33 32.62
CA GLN A 57 -0.88 19.83 31.27
C GLN A 57 -2.12 18.99 30.96
N ASN A 58 -3.17 19.65 30.48
CA ASN A 58 -4.18 18.99 29.69
C ASN A 58 -3.47 18.52 28.41
N SER A 59 -2.86 17.34 28.44
CA SER A 59 -2.44 16.68 27.21
C SER A 59 -3.72 16.32 26.48
N ALA A 60 -4.13 17.14 25.51
CA ALA A 60 -5.15 16.76 24.57
C ALA A 60 -4.71 15.43 23.94
N LYS A 61 -5.56 14.41 24.04
CA LYS A 61 -5.33 13.12 23.38
C LYS A 61 -5.23 13.39 21.88
N LEU A 62 -4.13 12.97 21.26
CA LEU A 62 -3.94 13.07 19.81
C LEU A 62 -5.05 12.30 19.09
N THR A 63 -5.41 12.73 17.88
CA THR A 63 -6.25 11.89 17.00
C THR A 63 -5.43 10.71 16.48
N PHE A 64 -6.12 9.67 16.00
CA PHE A 64 -5.45 8.52 15.38
C PHE A 64 -4.52 8.95 14.24
N GLU A 65 -4.94 9.87 13.39
CA GLU A 65 -4.13 10.39 12.28
C GLU A 65 -2.90 11.15 12.76
N GLU A 66 -3.03 11.92 13.83
CA GLU A 66 -1.91 12.64 14.45
C GLU A 66 -0.91 11.67 15.08
N GLU A 67 -1.38 10.62 15.75
CA GLU A 67 -0.54 9.55 16.30
C GLU A 67 0.23 8.84 15.16
N GLN A 68 -0.46 8.45 14.09
CA GLN A 68 0.14 7.78 12.94
C GLN A 68 1.19 8.65 12.23
N GLU A 69 0.94 9.96 12.06
CA GLU A 69 1.93 10.86 11.49
C GLU A 69 3.13 11.07 12.43
N ALA A 70 2.91 11.14 13.75
CA ALA A 70 4.01 11.24 14.71
C ALA A 70 4.93 10.01 14.63
N ILE A 71 4.37 8.80 14.60
CA ILE A 71 5.12 7.55 14.44
C ILE A 71 5.86 7.54 13.09
N ARG A 72 5.19 7.93 12.00
CA ARG A 72 5.81 8.04 10.67
C ARG A 72 7.06 8.92 10.69
N GLN A 73 7.00 10.08 11.35
CA GLN A 73 8.14 10.99 11.46
C GLN A 73 9.29 10.38 12.27
N LEU A 74 8.99 9.70 13.38
CA LEU A 74 10.01 8.97 14.16
C LEU A 74 10.68 7.89 13.31
N LEU A 75 9.89 7.09 12.60
CA LEU A 75 10.40 6.05 11.70
C LEU A 75 11.26 6.64 10.59
N LEU A 76 10.82 7.71 9.93
CA LEU A 76 11.59 8.36 8.86
C LEU A 76 12.93 8.91 9.39
N ASN A 77 12.90 9.53 10.57
CA ASN A 77 14.08 10.10 11.22
C ASN A 77 15.10 9.03 11.64
N SER A 78 14.62 7.85 12.04
CA SER A 78 15.49 6.71 12.38
C SER A 78 16.28 6.14 11.20
N LYS A 79 15.84 6.39 9.95
CA LYS A 79 16.51 5.84 8.78
C LYS A 79 17.83 6.58 8.48
N PRO A 80 18.91 5.87 8.11
CA PRO A 80 20.24 6.50 7.93
C PRO A 80 20.50 7.14 6.55
N ASN A 81 19.67 6.84 5.53
CA ASN A 81 19.94 7.26 4.15
C ASN A 81 19.19 8.55 3.82
N GLU A 82 19.88 9.68 3.91
CA GLU A 82 19.30 11.01 3.67
C GLU A 82 18.86 11.24 2.22
N ASN A 83 19.51 10.59 1.25
CA ASN A 83 19.12 10.72 -0.16
C ASN A 83 17.76 10.05 -0.44
N ILE A 84 17.49 8.90 0.18
CA ILE A 84 16.16 8.25 0.10
C ILE A 84 15.13 9.04 0.92
N LYS A 85 15.48 9.50 2.14
CA LYS A 85 14.57 10.29 3.00
C LYS A 85 14.12 11.59 2.35
N SER A 86 14.99 12.23 1.57
CA SER A 86 14.67 13.48 0.88
C SER A 86 13.83 13.30 -0.37
N ASN A 87 13.63 12.08 -0.87
CA ASN A 87 12.79 11.80 -2.03
C ASN A 87 11.35 11.47 -1.60
N PRO A 88 10.35 12.33 -1.90
CA PRO A 88 8.97 12.13 -1.44
C PRO A 88 8.35 10.80 -1.88
N ILE A 89 8.71 10.28 -3.06
CA ILE A 89 8.17 9.02 -3.61
C ILE A 89 8.68 7.81 -2.83
N LEU A 90 9.85 7.90 -2.21
CA LEU A 90 10.52 6.77 -1.57
C LEU A 90 10.41 6.76 -0.04
N GLN A 91 9.94 7.84 0.60
CA GLN A 91 9.89 7.94 2.06
C GLN A 91 9.15 6.77 2.71
N ASP A 92 7.89 6.55 2.33
CA ASP A 92 7.04 5.56 2.97
C ASP A 92 7.48 4.13 2.60
N LEU A 93 7.92 3.92 1.35
CA LEU A 93 8.55 2.68 0.94
C LEU A 93 9.79 2.35 1.80
N TYR A 94 10.57 3.37 2.15
CA TYR A 94 11.80 3.19 2.93
C TYR A 94 11.52 2.93 4.40
N ILE A 95 10.56 3.66 4.98
CA ILE A 95 10.03 3.42 6.32
C ILE A 95 9.64 1.94 6.47
N LYS A 96 8.84 1.46 5.51
CA LYS A 96 8.24 0.12 5.50
C LYS A 96 9.15 -1.00 4.98
N GLY A 97 10.42 -0.68 4.66
CA GLY A 97 11.42 -1.66 4.23
C GLY A 97 11.21 -2.24 2.82
N LEU A 98 10.36 -1.60 2.02
CA LEU A 98 10.08 -1.98 0.62
C LEU A 98 11.16 -1.48 -0.35
N VAL A 99 11.96 -0.51 0.09
CA VAL A 99 13.18 -0.09 -0.60
C VAL A 99 14.38 -0.06 0.34
N LYS A 100 15.55 -0.38 -0.21
CA LYS A 100 16.84 -0.22 0.46
C LYS A 100 17.92 0.08 -0.55
N GLN A 101 18.93 0.84 -0.16
CA GLN A 101 20.14 0.99 -0.96
C GLN A 101 21.14 -0.09 -0.58
N ILE A 102 21.68 -0.79 -1.58
CA ILE A 102 22.84 -1.66 -1.46
C ILE A 102 23.83 -1.18 -2.51
N ASP A 103 25.05 -0.84 -2.07
CA ASP A 103 26.08 -0.23 -2.92
C ASP A 103 25.54 1.01 -3.67
N ASN A 104 25.61 1.00 -5.00
CA ASN A 104 25.18 2.07 -5.89
C ASN A 104 23.77 1.87 -6.45
N LYS A 105 22.96 0.98 -5.86
CA LYS A 105 21.61 0.68 -6.34
C LYS A 105 20.57 0.76 -5.24
N ILE A 106 19.39 1.24 -5.61
CA ILE A 106 18.19 1.18 -4.77
C ILE A 106 17.38 -0.01 -5.25
N HIS A 107 17.22 -0.98 -4.36
CA HIS A 107 16.46 -2.20 -4.58
C HIS A 107 15.03 -1.99 -4.12
N PHE A 108 14.08 -2.40 -4.95
CA PHE A 108 12.66 -2.43 -4.67
C PHE A 108 12.23 -3.88 -4.54
N ASN A 109 11.50 -4.19 -3.47
CA ASN A 109 10.80 -5.45 -3.28
C ASN A 109 9.40 -5.14 -2.77
N ILE A 110 8.42 -5.19 -3.67
CA ILE A 110 7.05 -4.76 -3.40
C ILE A 110 6.12 -5.96 -3.57
N PRO A 111 5.62 -6.54 -2.48
CA PRO A 111 4.61 -7.58 -2.55
C PRO A 111 3.26 -6.94 -2.82
N PHE A 112 2.54 -7.45 -3.81
CA PHE A 112 1.18 -7.06 -4.16
C PHE A 112 0.19 -8.19 -3.88
N ASN A 113 -1.06 -7.83 -3.60
CA ASN A 113 -2.21 -8.73 -3.50
C ASN A 113 -3.38 -8.25 -4.37
N LEU A 114 -4.22 -9.21 -4.79
CA LEU A 114 -5.33 -8.98 -5.72
C LEU A 114 -6.49 -8.18 -5.10
N HIS A 115 -6.73 -8.33 -3.79
CA HIS A 115 -7.88 -7.71 -3.12
C HIS A 115 -7.59 -6.29 -2.62
N GLY A 116 -7.65 -5.32 -3.51
CA GLY A 116 -7.60 -3.90 -3.14
C GLY A 116 -8.86 -3.37 -2.44
N LEU A 117 -10.02 -4.06 -2.54
CA LEU A 117 -11.32 -3.58 -2.03
C LEU A 117 -12.13 -4.61 -1.21
N ASP A 118 -11.75 -5.89 -1.18
CA ASP A 118 -12.59 -6.98 -0.63
C ASP A 118 -12.42 -7.19 0.89
N CYS A 119 -12.64 -6.11 1.65
CA CYS A 119 -12.88 -6.14 3.10
C CYS A 119 -11.87 -6.94 3.97
N GLY A 120 -10.62 -7.09 3.54
CA GLY A 120 -9.56 -7.71 4.34
C GLY A 120 -9.60 -9.24 4.38
N ALA A 121 -10.33 -9.91 3.48
CA ALA A 121 -10.13 -11.34 3.28
C ALA A 121 -8.74 -11.55 2.65
N PRO A 122 -7.81 -12.27 3.32
CA PRO A 122 -6.50 -12.50 2.74
C PRO A 122 -6.66 -13.39 1.51
N ASP A 123 -6.45 -12.81 0.32
CA ASP A 123 -6.09 -13.63 -0.83
C ASP A 123 -4.72 -14.22 -0.53
N CYS A 124 -4.61 -15.54 -0.62
CA CYS A 124 -3.32 -16.18 -0.55
C CYS A 124 -2.55 -16.04 -1.88
N TYR A 125 -3.18 -15.52 -2.95
CA TYR A 125 -2.50 -15.08 -4.17
C TYR A 125 -1.69 -13.79 -3.92
N SER A 126 -0.42 -13.81 -4.29
CA SER A 126 0.48 -12.67 -4.19
C SER A 126 1.35 -12.54 -5.45
N SER A 127 1.75 -11.30 -5.73
CA SER A 127 2.67 -10.96 -6.81
C SER A 127 3.81 -10.11 -6.25
N ASP A 128 5.02 -10.68 -6.18
CA ASP A 128 6.19 -9.98 -5.68
C ASP A 128 6.93 -9.31 -6.83
N LEU A 129 6.89 -7.98 -6.86
CA LEU A 129 7.58 -7.18 -7.86
C LEU A 129 8.94 -6.72 -7.34
N THR A 130 9.99 -7.07 -8.07
CA THR A 130 11.37 -6.69 -7.76
C THR A 130 12.04 -5.97 -8.92
N PHE A 131 12.76 -4.89 -8.61
CA PHE A 131 13.57 -4.15 -9.57
C PHE A 131 14.62 -3.28 -8.87
N GLU A 132 15.52 -2.70 -9.65
CA GLU A 132 16.61 -1.85 -9.16
C GLU A 132 16.73 -0.58 -9.99
N ILE A 133 17.13 0.52 -9.32
CA ILE A 133 17.54 1.75 -10.00
C ILE A 133 18.91 2.20 -9.48
N ILE A 134 19.63 3.00 -10.26
CA ILE A 134 20.90 3.58 -9.81
C ILE A 134 20.64 4.64 -8.73
N ALA A 135 21.42 4.57 -7.65
CA ALA A 135 21.39 5.53 -6.56
C ALA A 135 22.13 6.83 -6.95
N THR A 136 21.45 7.71 -7.69
CA THR A 136 21.96 9.06 -7.98
C THR A 136 21.66 10.03 -6.85
N THR A 137 22.38 11.15 -6.75
CA THR A 137 22.09 12.24 -5.80
C THR A 137 21.90 13.55 -6.58
N PRO A 138 20.67 14.10 -6.71
CA PRO A 138 19.40 13.56 -6.21
C PRO A 138 18.97 12.28 -6.96
N ILE A 139 18.11 11.48 -6.33
CA ILE A 139 17.58 10.24 -6.93
C ILE A 139 16.75 10.57 -8.17
N GLN A 140 17.07 9.92 -9.28
CA GLN A 140 16.36 10.04 -10.54
C GLN A 140 15.78 8.68 -10.93
N PHE A 141 14.49 8.68 -11.22
CA PHE A 141 13.80 7.51 -11.76
C PHE A 141 14.18 7.34 -13.24
N PRO A 142 14.76 6.18 -13.63
CA PRO A 142 15.24 5.99 -15.00
C PRO A 142 14.08 5.82 -15.97
N LYS A 143 14.33 6.08 -17.27
CA LYS A 143 13.32 5.90 -18.33
C LYS A 143 12.90 4.44 -18.52
N LYS A 144 13.77 3.49 -18.16
CA LYS A 144 13.56 2.06 -18.29
C LYS A 144 14.01 1.35 -17.01
N ILE A 145 13.23 0.36 -16.60
CA ILE A 145 13.52 -0.48 -15.44
C ILE A 145 13.28 -1.93 -15.84
N ASP A 146 14.30 -2.75 -15.72
CA ASP A 146 14.14 -4.20 -15.79
C ASP A 146 13.55 -4.71 -14.48
N PHE A 147 12.55 -5.58 -14.55
CA PHE A 147 11.90 -6.10 -13.37
C PHE A 147 11.67 -7.61 -13.46
N THR A 148 11.46 -8.20 -12.29
CA THR A 148 10.99 -9.57 -12.12
C THR A 148 9.72 -9.55 -11.28
N LEU A 149 8.72 -10.30 -11.72
CA LEU A 149 7.43 -10.47 -11.04
C LEU A 149 7.25 -11.96 -10.72
N LEU A 150 7.14 -12.29 -9.44
CA LEU A 150 6.89 -13.65 -8.97
C LEU A 150 5.44 -13.76 -8.52
N GLU A 151 4.64 -14.56 -9.23
CA GLU A 151 3.26 -14.87 -8.84
C GLU A 151 3.25 -16.19 -8.08
N HIS A 152 2.68 -16.21 -6.89
CA HIS A 152 2.57 -17.39 -6.03
C HIS A 152 1.33 -17.32 -5.16
N GLY A 153 0.96 -18.42 -4.53
CA GLY A 153 -0.19 -18.47 -3.64
C GLY A 153 -1.17 -19.60 -3.90
N CYS A 154 -2.39 -19.45 -3.39
CA CYS A 154 -3.44 -20.43 -3.60
C CYS A 154 -3.83 -20.53 -5.07
N GLY A 155 -4.11 -21.75 -5.52
CA GLY A 155 -4.46 -22.02 -6.92
C GLY A 155 -3.28 -21.96 -7.90
N ILE A 156 -2.07 -21.60 -7.43
CA ILE A 156 -0.83 -21.69 -8.20
C ILE A 156 -0.07 -22.94 -7.76
N GLU A 157 -0.03 -23.96 -8.62
CA GLU A 157 0.72 -25.20 -8.33
C GLU A 157 2.23 -24.98 -8.27
N ASN A 158 2.76 -24.09 -9.13
CA ASN A 158 4.17 -23.73 -9.17
C ASN A 158 4.29 -22.22 -9.37
N ALA A 159 5.13 -21.56 -8.56
CA ALA A 159 5.34 -20.13 -8.66
C ALA A 159 5.77 -19.70 -10.08
N ILE A 160 5.14 -18.65 -10.59
CA ILE A 160 5.32 -18.19 -11.97
C ILE A 160 6.25 -16.99 -11.96
N LEU A 161 7.40 -17.14 -12.61
CA LEU A 161 8.37 -16.06 -12.74
C LEU A 161 8.23 -15.36 -14.09
N LYS A 162 7.79 -14.11 -14.06
CA LYS A 162 7.72 -13.22 -15.22
C LYS A 162 8.85 -12.19 -15.17
N LYS A 163 9.38 -11.84 -16.34
CA LYS A 163 10.37 -10.77 -16.50
C LYS A 163 9.84 -9.76 -17.50
N GLY A 164 10.28 -8.51 -17.38
CA GLY A 164 9.86 -7.48 -18.30
C GLY A 164 10.67 -6.20 -18.15
N VAL A 165 10.29 -5.23 -18.97
CA VAL A 165 10.82 -3.87 -18.92
C VAL A 165 9.67 -2.92 -18.72
N PHE A 166 9.79 -2.07 -17.73
CA PHE A 166 8.94 -0.91 -17.51
C PHE A 166 9.52 0.30 -18.23
N GLU A 167 8.71 0.98 -19.05
CA GLU A 167 9.04 2.26 -19.69
C GLU A 167 8.29 3.39 -18.97
N LEU A 168 8.99 4.48 -18.64
CA LEU A 168 8.40 5.61 -17.92
C LEU A 168 7.37 6.34 -18.79
N VAL A 169 6.15 6.48 -18.29
CA VAL A 169 5.01 7.13 -18.97
C VAL A 169 4.70 8.51 -18.39
N GLU A 170 4.72 8.64 -17.07
CA GLU A 170 4.40 9.88 -16.35
C GLU A 170 5.36 10.02 -15.17
N ALA A 171 5.88 11.22 -14.93
CA ALA A 171 6.74 11.50 -13.78
C ALA A 171 6.47 12.90 -13.23
N SER A 172 6.54 13.02 -11.92
CA SER A 172 6.52 14.29 -11.19
C SER A 172 7.39 14.16 -9.93
N PRO A 173 7.60 15.25 -9.17
CA PRO A 173 8.27 15.15 -7.87
C PRO A 173 7.55 14.25 -6.83
N LYS A 174 6.29 13.88 -7.07
CA LYS A 174 5.42 13.16 -6.12
C LYS A 174 5.01 11.76 -6.56
N TYR A 175 5.28 11.41 -7.82
CA TYR A 175 4.93 10.09 -8.33
C TYR A 175 5.70 9.75 -9.61
N VAL A 176 5.72 8.46 -9.92
CA VAL A 176 6.09 7.91 -11.23
C VAL A 176 5.06 6.88 -11.68
N ASN A 177 4.86 6.80 -12.98
CA ASN A 177 4.02 5.81 -13.64
C ASN A 177 4.82 5.17 -14.77
N TYR A 178 5.00 3.86 -14.67
CA TYR A 178 5.65 3.04 -15.67
C TYR A 178 4.65 2.14 -16.37
N TYR A 179 4.92 1.79 -17.62
CA TYR A 179 4.15 0.80 -18.37
C TYR A 179 5.06 -0.28 -18.95
N SER A 180 4.65 -1.54 -18.82
CA SER A 180 5.30 -2.66 -19.49
C SER A 180 4.42 -3.16 -20.63
N LYS A 181 4.97 -3.12 -21.86
CA LYS A 181 4.32 -3.69 -23.04
C LYS A 181 4.29 -5.22 -23.00
N GLN A 182 5.31 -5.85 -22.41
CA GLN A 182 5.40 -7.30 -22.33
C GLN A 182 4.35 -7.89 -21.39
N GLN A 183 4.07 -7.19 -20.27
CA GLN A 183 3.11 -7.64 -19.27
C GLN A 183 1.77 -6.91 -19.33
N ASN A 184 1.57 -6.01 -20.31
CA ASN A 184 0.40 -5.13 -20.42
C ASN A 184 0.00 -4.50 -19.07
N SER A 185 0.95 -3.91 -18.36
CA SER A 185 0.71 -3.51 -16.97
C SER A 185 1.29 -2.14 -16.63
N HIS A 186 0.60 -1.39 -15.78
CA HIS A 186 1.11 -0.16 -15.19
C HIS A 186 1.64 -0.37 -13.75
N LEU A 187 2.78 0.23 -13.44
CA LEU A 187 3.27 0.39 -12.07
C LEU A 187 3.24 1.88 -11.71
N VAL A 188 2.45 2.23 -10.70
CA VAL A 188 2.36 3.60 -10.19
C VAL A 188 2.92 3.64 -8.77
N ILE A 189 3.91 4.50 -8.55
CA ILE A 189 4.52 4.73 -7.23
C ILE A 189 4.29 6.19 -6.85
N GLN A 190 3.71 6.44 -5.70
CA GLN A 190 3.38 7.76 -5.15
C GLN A 190 3.92 7.91 -3.72
N GLU A 191 3.90 9.13 -3.18
CA GLU A 191 4.38 9.44 -1.82
C GLU A 191 3.91 8.45 -0.74
N ARG A 192 2.64 8.01 -0.79
CA ARG A 192 2.01 7.16 0.23
C ARG A 192 1.25 5.96 -0.32
N ALA A 193 1.46 5.62 -1.59
CA ALA A 193 0.75 4.51 -2.22
C ALA A 193 1.53 3.91 -3.38
N VAL A 194 1.35 2.61 -3.59
CA VAL A 194 1.85 1.90 -4.77
C VAL A 194 0.74 1.04 -5.34
N TYR A 195 0.59 1.09 -6.66
CA TYR A 195 -0.43 0.33 -7.39
C TYR A 195 0.20 -0.40 -8.56
N TYR A 196 -0.20 -1.65 -8.74
CA TYR A 196 0.10 -2.43 -9.92
C TYR A 196 -1.20 -2.75 -10.67
N PHE A 197 -1.34 -2.23 -11.88
CA PHE A 197 -2.52 -2.47 -12.73
C PHE A 197 -2.17 -3.49 -13.81
N PRO A 198 -2.54 -4.78 -13.66
CA PRO A 198 -2.39 -5.77 -14.72
C PRO A 198 -3.38 -5.50 -15.87
N ASP A 199 -3.15 -6.14 -17.02
CA ASP A 199 -4.08 -6.19 -18.17
C ASP A 199 -4.62 -4.83 -18.68
N THR A 200 -3.78 -3.80 -18.64
CA THR A 200 -4.08 -2.43 -19.05
C THR A 200 -3.41 -2.01 -20.36
N LYS A 201 -4.04 -1.06 -21.06
CA LYS A 201 -3.47 -0.44 -22.26
C LYS A 201 -2.47 0.67 -21.90
N PRO A 202 -1.48 0.99 -22.77
CA PRO A 202 -0.34 1.88 -22.45
C PRO A 202 -0.67 3.29 -21.94
N ASN A 203 -1.88 3.79 -22.22
CA ASN A 203 -2.32 5.14 -21.89
C ASN A 203 -3.59 5.17 -21.02
N GLU A 204 -4.02 4.00 -20.56
CA GLU A 204 -5.27 3.83 -19.82
C GLU A 204 -5.16 4.37 -18.40
N ILE A 205 -4.02 4.15 -17.74
CA ILE A 205 -3.79 4.60 -16.38
C ILE A 205 -3.06 5.94 -16.39
N LYS A 206 -3.73 6.97 -15.86
CA LYS A 206 -3.14 8.28 -15.54
C LYS A 206 -3.21 8.50 -14.03
N VAL A 207 -2.17 9.08 -13.44
CA VAL A 207 -2.11 9.18 -11.98
C VAL A 207 -3.27 10.01 -11.39
N LYS A 208 -3.67 11.06 -12.11
CA LYS A 208 -4.82 11.91 -11.73
C LYS A 208 -6.18 11.18 -11.74
N SER A 209 -6.32 10.08 -12.48
CA SER A 209 -7.58 9.33 -12.58
C SER A 209 -7.70 8.20 -11.56
N ILE A 210 -6.64 7.86 -10.82
CA ILE A 210 -6.66 6.75 -9.84
C ILE A 210 -7.76 6.94 -8.79
N LYS A 211 -7.92 8.15 -8.25
CA LYS A 211 -9.01 8.46 -7.29
C LYS A 211 -10.41 8.24 -7.88
N LYS A 212 -10.56 8.40 -9.19
CA LYS A 212 -11.82 8.19 -9.90
C LYS A 212 -12.08 6.69 -10.08
N ILE A 213 -11.06 5.91 -10.46
CA ILE A 213 -11.13 4.44 -10.58
C ILE A 213 -11.67 3.82 -9.29
N PHE A 214 -11.11 4.20 -8.13
CA PHE A 214 -11.59 3.69 -6.84
C PHE A 214 -13.01 4.12 -6.47
N LYS A 215 -13.45 5.30 -6.91
CA LYS A 215 -14.81 5.80 -6.62
C LYS A 215 -15.88 5.14 -7.50
N GLU A 216 -15.53 4.82 -8.73
CA GLU A 216 -16.47 4.29 -9.72
C GLU A 216 -16.62 2.77 -9.63
N GLY A 217 -15.72 2.08 -8.92
CA GLY A 217 -15.86 0.66 -8.61
C GLY A 217 -15.85 -0.23 -9.86
N ASP A 218 -15.11 0.17 -10.90
CA ASP A 218 -14.88 -0.66 -12.09
C ASP A 218 -14.06 -1.88 -11.66
N GLU A 219 -14.73 -3.00 -11.37
CA GLU A 219 -14.15 -4.22 -10.82
C GLU A 219 -13.00 -4.75 -11.70
N ASP A 220 -13.10 -4.54 -13.02
CA ASP A 220 -12.10 -4.93 -14.00
C ASP A 220 -10.82 -4.06 -13.95
N LYS A 221 -10.81 -2.98 -13.14
CA LYS A 221 -9.70 -2.00 -13.06
C LYS A 221 -9.16 -1.82 -11.65
N ILE A 222 -9.48 -2.71 -10.73
CA ILE A 222 -8.94 -2.69 -9.37
C ILE A 222 -7.44 -3.02 -9.45
N PRO A 223 -6.55 -2.10 -9.09
CA PRO A 223 -5.12 -2.42 -9.05
C PRO A 223 -4.83 -3.37 -7.90
N TYR A 224 -3.79 -4.17 -8.08
CA TYR A 224 -3.18 -4.86 -6.97
C TYR A 224 -2.51 -3.82 -6.06
N GLN A 225 -2.65 -4.02 -4.76
CA GLN A 225 -2.12 -3.13 -3.74
C GLN A 225 -1.11 -3.88 -2.88
N SER A 226 -0.25 -3.15 -2.17
CA SER A 226 0.68 -3.77 -1.24
C SER A 226 0.13 -3.66 0.18
N THR A 227 -0.12 -4.79 0.84
CA THR A 227 -0.56 -4.82 2.25
C THR A 227 0.44 -4.09 3.14
N ILE A 228 1.74 -4.31 2.92
CA ILE A 228 2.80 -3.65 3.68
C ILE A 228 2.73 -2.13 3.46
N MET A 229 2.49 -1.69 2.23
CA MET A 229 2.33 -0.25 1.93
C MET A 229 1.09 0.34 2.61
N ASN A 230 -0.01 -0.40 2.68
CA ASN A 230 -1.28 0.06 3.27
C ASN A 230 -1.37 -0.09 4.80
N ALA A 231 -0.49 -0.89 5.42
CA ALA A 231 -0.44 -1.10 6.86
C ALA A 231 -0.24 0.21 7.64
N VAL A 232 -0.76 0.28 8.85
CA VAL A 232 -0.60 1.48 9.70
C VAL A 232 0.84 1.58 10.23
N TYR A 233 1.32 2.79 10.54
CA TYR A 233 2.70 3.00 10.98
C TYR A 233 3.00 2.37 12.34
N SER A 234 2.01 2.27 13.21
CA SER A 234 2.15 1.62 14.52
C SER A 234 2.59 0.15 14.41
N GLU A 235 2.28 -0.53 13.30
CA GLU A 235 2.77 -1.90 13.06
C GLU A 235 4.30 -1.97 12.84
N PHE A 236 4.95 -0.84 12.55
CA PHE A 236 6.39 -0.75 12.29
C PHE A 236 7.16 -0.12 13.45
N GLU A 237 6.53 0.21 14.58
CA GLU A 237 7.19 0.80 15.75
C GLU A 237 8.35 -0.04 16.29
N PHE A 238 8.28 -1.36 16.12
CA PHE A 238 9.36 -2.27 16.52
C PHE A 238 10.70 -1.95 15.83
N LEU A 239 10.70 -1.21 14.71
CA LEU A 239 11.91 -0.76 14.02
C LEU A 239 12.63 0.41 14.70
N LEU A 240 12.03 1.03 15.74
CA LEU A 240 12.62 2.13 16.50
C LEU A 240 13.51 1.69 17.67
N ASN A 241 13.54 0.38 17.97
CA ASN A 241 14.22 -0.19 19.13
C ASN A 241 15.59 -0.78 18.80
#